data_AF-A0A923D6M6-F1
#
_entry.id   AF-A0A923D6M6-F1
#
_cell.length_a   1.000
_cell.length_b   1.000
_cell.length_c   1.000
_cell.angle_alpha   90.00
_cell.angle_beta   90.00
_cell.angle_gamma   90.00
#
_symmetry.space_group_name_H-M   'P 1'
#
loop_
_entity.id
_entity.type
_entity.pdbx_description
1 polymer ?
#
loop_
_entity_poly.entity_id
_entity_poly.type
_entity_poly.pdbx_seq_one_letter_code
_entity_poly.pdbx_strand_id
1 'polypeptide(L)'
;MAPDLLWTLIAFFLTILVLSYVLGDNALFRMVMMIFVGISAGYGAVLLFYQVIMPRLITPLMTAPPADRMVLIIPAVLSILLLFKLSPRLSILGNPSMALLTGVGAAVAIGGAVSGTLFGQISGTISLFDLSGLSSAGSAISQLFGGIVLLTGTICSLAYFHFGARKKGGENTGAQPAIIQLLAGIGKVFIAITLGALFAGVLAASLAALIERLDFLINVIKPMIS
;
A
#
# COMPACT_ATOMS: atom_id res chain seq x y z
N MET A 1 21.60 2.14 29.96
CA MET A 1 21.11 1.34 31.11
C MET A 1 19.73 1.81 31.57
N ALA A 2 19.54 2.98 32.18
CA ALA A 2 18.21 3.47 32.56
C ALA A 2 17.22 3.77 31.40
N PRO A 3 17.63 4.38 30.26
CA PRO A 3 16.68 4.67 29.17
C PRO A 3 16.21 3.41 28.45
N ASP A 4 17.05 2.39 28.34
CA ASP A 4 16.71 1.12 27.70
C ASP A 4 15.60 0.40 28.49
N LEU A 5 15.71 0.38 29.82
CA LEU A 5 14.73 -0.23 30.71
C LEU A 5 13.36 0.48 30.66
N LEU A 6 13.34 1.81 30.57
CA LEU A 6 12.10 2.57 30.39
C LEU A 6 11.42 2.24 29.07
N TRP A 7 12.16 2.20 27.96
CA TRP A 7 11.60 1.84 26.65
C TRP A 7 11.11 0.40 26.61
N THR A 8 11.85 -0.54 27.23
CA THR A 8 11.42 -1.93 27.37
C THR A 8 10.12 -2.04 28.18
N LEU A 9 10.00 -1.29 29.29
CA LEU A 9 8.79 -1.32 30.12
C LEU A 9 7.58 -0.72 29.38
N ILE A 10 7.78 0.40 28.68
CA ILE A 10 6.73 1.00 27.84
C ILE A 10 6.29 0.00 26.76
N ALA A 11 7.24 -0.61 26.04
CA ALA A 11 6.94 -1.60 25.01
C ALA A 11 6.24 -2.84 25.58
N PHE A 12 6.60 -3.28 26.79
CA PHE A 12 5.96 -4.38 27.50
C PHE A 12 4.49 -4.09 27.79
N PHE A 13 4.19 -2.96 28.45
CA PHE A 13 2.81 -2.56 28.73
C PHE A 13 2.02 -2.38 27.44
N LEU A 14 2.57 -1.66 26.45
CA LEU A 14 1.88 -1.43 25.18
C LEU A 14 1.56 -2.75 24.46
N THR A 15 2.49 -3.71 24.48
CA THR A 15 2.27 -5.05 23.89
C THR A 15 1.13 -5.78 24.59
N ILE A 16 1.08 -5.78 25.93
CA ILE A 16 -0.02 -6.39 26.69
C ILE A 16 -1.36 -5.70 26.37
N LEU A 17 -1.39 -4.37 26.33
CA LEU A 17 -2.61 -3.61 26.05
C LEU A 17 -3.13 -3.89 24.63
N VAL A 18 -2.24 -4.07 23.65
CA VAL A 18 -2.64 -4.49 22.29
C VAL A 18 -3.15 -5.93 22.30
N LEU A 19 -2.47 -6.84 22.99
CA LEU A 19 -2.87 -8.25 23.08
C LEU A 19 -4.21 -8.45 23.81
N SER A 20 -4.62 -7.50 24.65
CA SER A 20 -5.94 -7.47 25.30
C SER A 20 -7.11 -7.56 24.31
N TYR A 21 -6.90 -7.17 23.05
CA TYR A 21 -7.89 -7.34 21.98
C TYR A 21 -8.34 -8.80 21.79
N VAL A 22 -7.46 -9.77 22.05
CA VAL A 22 -7.80 -11.21 21.95
C VAL A 22 -8.92 -11.59 22.94
N LEU A 23 -9.04 -10.87 24.06
CA LEU A 23 -10.06 -11.08 25.08
C LEU A 23 -11.37 -10.32 24.80
N GLY A 24 -11.45 -9.56 23.70
CA GLY A 24 -12.60 -8.73 23.31
C GLY A 24 -12.26 -7.26 23.09
N ASP A 25 -13.27 -6.45 22.70
CA ASP A 25 -13.13 -5.00 22.52
C ASP A 25 -13.07 -4.28 23.87
N ASN A 26 -11.86 -4.19 24.43
CA ASN A 26 -11.59 -3.57 25.72
C ASN A 26 -11.18 -2.09 25.56
N ALA A 27 -11.56 -1.24 26.52
CA ALA A 27 -11.21 0.19 26.53
C ALA A 27 -9.69 0.43 26.46
N LEU A 28 -8.88 -0.49 27.02
CA LEU A 28 -7.42 -0.43 27.01
C LEU A 28 -6.84 -0.54 25.58
N PHE A 29 -7.34 -1.50 24.79
CA PHE A 29 -6.93 -1.64 23.38
C PHE A 29 -7.29 -0.37 22.59
N ARG A 30 -8.51 0.13 22.78
CA ARG A 30 -8.99 1.35 22.10
C ARG A 30 -8.13 2.58 22.43
N MET A 31 -7.69 2.72 23.67
CA MET A 31 -6.77 3.79 24.09
C MET A 31 -5.45 3.71 23.31
N VAL A 32 -4.82 2.53 23.24
CA VAL A 32 -3.57 2.36 22.50
C VAL A 32 -3.75 2.67 21.02
N MET A 33 -4.86 2.22 20.42
CA MET A 33 -5.15 2.53 19.02
C MET A 33 -5.34 4.03 18.77
N MET A 34 -6.00 4.75 19.67
CA MET A 34 -6.14 6.22 19.56
C MET A 34 -4.79 6.93 19.70
N ILE A 35 -3.93 6.49 20.62
CA ILE A 35 -2.57 7.02 20.77
C ILE A 35 -1.76 6.73 19.50
N PHE A 36 -1.79 5.50 19.00
CA PHE A 36 -1.08 5.11 17.78
C PHE A 36 -1.51 5.96 16.57
N VAL A 37 -2.81 6.06 16.32
CA VAL A 37 -3.36 6.87 15.23
C VAL A 37 -2.99 8.36 15.42
N GLY A 38 -3.06 8.87 16.64
CA GLY A 38 -2.68 10.25 16.96
C GLY A 38 -1.20 10.54 16.70
N ILE A 39 -0.31 9.64 17.12
CA ILE A 39 1.14 9.76 16.87
C ILE A 39 1.42 9.66 15.37
N SER A 40 0.82 8.71 14.66
CA SER A 40 0.99 8.57 13.21
C SER A 40 0.51 9.82 12.45
N ALA A 41 -0.65 10.35 12.82
CA ALA A 41 -1.19 11.58 12.23
C ALA A 41 -0.31 12.81 12.55
N GLY A 42 0.17 12.93 13.79
CA GLY A 42 1.05 14.02 14.21
C GLY A 42 2.40 13.98 13.50
N TYR A 43 3.04 12.82 13.45
CA TYR A 43 4.29 12.62 12.71
C TYR A 43 4.11 12.94 11.22
N GLY A 44 3.03 12.45 10.61
CA GLY A 44 2.67 12.77 9.24
C GLY A 44 2.50 14.27 9.02
N ALA A 45 1.82 14.98 9.93
CA ALA A 45 1.63 16.43 9.85
C ALA A 45 2.97 17.19 9.91
N VAL A 46 3.88 16.80 10.81
CA VAL A 46 5.22 17.39 10.92
C VAL A 46 6.03 17.15 9.65
N LEU A 47 6.03 15.92 9.12
CA LEU A 47 6.69 15.61 7.86
C LEU A 47 6.15 16.45 6.70
N LEU A 48 4.83 16.54 6.55
CA LEU A 48 4.22 17.36 5.50
C LEU A 48 4.59 18.83 5.66
N PHE A 49 4.62 19.35 6.89
CA PHE A 49 5.00 20.73 7.13
C PHE A 49 6.44 21.01 6.69
N TYR A 50 7.40 20.21 7.15
CA TYR A 50 8.83 20.47 6.88
C TYR A 50 9.29 20.01 5.49
N GLN A 51 8.71 18.94 4.93
CA GLN A 51 9.16 18.38 3.66
C GLN A 51 8.35 18.85 2.46
N VAL A 52 7.14 19.39 2.68
CA VAL A 52 6.25 19.82 1.59
C VAL A 52 5.91 21.30 1.72
N ILE A 53 5.23 21.70 2.80
CA ILE A 53 4.69 23.08 2.92
C ILE A 53 5.82 24.11 2.98
N MET A 54 6.80 23.91 3.86
CA MET A 54 7.92 24.84 4.03
C MET A 54 8.72 24.99 2.72
N PRO A 55 9.26 23.93 2.10
CA PRO A 55 10.12 24.06 0.92
C PRO A 55 9.36 24.37 -0.38
N ARG A 56 8.09 23.96 -0.51
CA ARG A 56 7.32 24.13 -1.76
C ARG A 56 6.42 25.36 -1.77
N LEU A 57 6.07 25.91 -0.61
CA LEU A 57 5.20 27.08 -0.52
C LEU A 57 5.88 28.24 0.18
N ILE A 58 6.32 28.08 1.43
CA ILE A 58 6.79 29.21 2.25
C ILE A 58 8.10 29.78 1.72
N THR A 59 9.13 28.94 1.53
CA THR A 59 10.44 29.41 1.05
C THR A 59 10.36 30.07 -0.33
N PRO A 60 9.73 29.50 -1.37
CA PRO A 60 9.66 30.17 -2.67
C PRO A 60 8.79 31.43 -2.64
N LEU A 61 7.77 31.54 -1.77
CA LEU A 61 7.05 32.80 -1.60
C LEU A 61 7.93 33.93 -1.08
N MET A 62 8.97 33.63 -0.31
CA MET A 62 9.87 34.63 0.28
C MET A 62 11.07 34.96 -0.60
N THR A 63 11.59 34.00 -1.36
CA THR A 63 12.87 34.13 -2.07
C THR A 63 12.76 34.15 -3.59
N ALA A 64 11.62 33.80 -4.19
CA ALA A 64 11.50 33.68 -5.64
C ALA A 64 11.43 35.05 -6.36
N PRO A 65 11.91 35.12 -7.61
CA PRO A 65 11.71 36.27 -8.50
C PRO A 65 10.21 36.61 -8.66
N PRO A 66 9.86 37.87 -8.96
CA PRO A 66 8.46 38.31 -9.04
C PRO A 66 7.62 37.55 -10.08
N ALA A 67 8.25 37.03 -11.15
CA ALA A 67 7.58 36.24 -12.18
C ALA A 67 7.10 34.87 -11.65
N ASP A 68 7.96 34.14 -10.95
CA ASP A 68 7.61 32.83 -10.37
C ASP A 68 6.66 32.97 -9.17
N ARG A 69 6.78 34.08 -8.43
CA ARG A 69 5.93 34.38 -7.28
C ARG A 69 4.45 34.44 -7.68
N MET A 70 4.13 34.89 -8.88
CA MET A 70 2.74 35.02 -9.34
C MET A 70 2.07 33.65 -9.56
N VAL A 71 2.83 32.63 -9.99
CA VAL A 71 2.35 31.25 -10.14
C VAL A 71 2.10 30.59 -8.78
N LEU A 72 2.92 30.93 -7.76
CA LEU A 72 2.82 30.43 -6.39
C LEU A 72 1.62 30.98 -5.59
N ILE A 73 1.00 32.07 -6.06
CA ILE A 73 -0.23 32.60 -5.44
C ILE A 73 -1.38 31.61 -5.57
N ILE A 74 -1.48 30.90 -6.69
CA ILE A 74 -2.54 29.92 -6.94
C ILE A 74 -2.54 28.81 -5.87
N PRO A 75 -1.44 28.06 -5.63
CA PRO A 75 -1.39 27.06 -4.59
C PRO A 75 -1.51 27.65 -3.17
N ALA A 76 -1.05 28.88 -2.93
CA ALA A 76 -1.23 29.55 -1.63
C ALA A 76 -2.72 29.82 -1.35
N VAL A 77 -3.45 30.37 -2.32
CA VAL A 77 -4.90 30.62 -2.23
C VAL A 77 -5.65 29.30 -2.07
N LEU A 78 -5.33 28.27 -2.86
CA LEU A 78 -5.96 26.96 -2.74
C LEU A 78 -5.70 26.31 -1.37
N SER A 79 -4.52 26.49 -0.80
CA SER A 79 -4.18 26.01 0.55
C SER A 79 -5.01 26.70 1.62
N ILE A 80 -5.18 28.03 1.52
CA ILE A 80 -6.03 28.80 2.45
C ILE A 80 -7.51 28.41 2.29
N LEU A 81 -7.99 28.27 1.05
CA LEU A 81 -9.36 27.82 0.77
C LEU A 81 -9.62 26.42 1.35
N LEU A 82 -8.61 25.55 1.39
CA LEU A 82 -8.73 24.23 2.03
C LEU A 82 -8.95 24.35 3.55
N LEU A 83 -8.27 25.29 4.22
CA LEU A 83 -8.44 25.52 5.66
C LEU A 83 -9.89 25.91 6.02
N PHE A 84 -10.61 26.58 5.12
CA PHE A 84 -12.02 26.91 5.33
C PHE A 84 -12.95 25.70 5.43
N LYS A 85 -12.49 24.52 5.02
CA LYS A 85 -13.23 23.26 5.21
C LYS A 85 -13.28 22.79 6.67
N LEU A 86 -12.45 23.33 7.56
CA LEU A 86 -12.56 23.06 9.00
C LEU A 86 -13.85 23.62 9.62
N SER A 87 -14.48 24.61 8.98
CA SER A 87 -15.74 25.19 9.46
C SER A 87 -16.91 24.79 8.56
N PRO A 88 -18.01 24.25 9.12
CA PRO A 88 -19.17 23.82 8.33
C PRO A 88 -19.84 24.98 7.56
N ARG A 89 -19.66 26.23 8.01
CA ARG A 89 -20.23 27.42 7.34
C ARG A 89 -19.41 27.92 6.15
N LEU A 90 -18.10 27.71 6.14
CA LEU A 90 -17.18 28.19 5.10
C LEU A 90 -16.74 27.07 4.14
N SER A 91 -17.19 25.82 4.36
CA SER A 91 -16.78 24.65 3.59
C SER A 91 -17.03 24.77 2.07
N ILE A 92 -18.01 25.57 1.64
CA ILE A 92 -18.30 25.77 0.21
C ILE A 92 -17.15 26.44 -0.54
N LEU A 93 -16.42 27.34 0.10
CA LEU A 93 -15.23 28.00 -0.48
C LEU A 93 -14.06 27.02 -0.66
N GLY A 94 -14.03 25.94 0.12
CA GLY A 94 -13.02 24.88 0.01
C GLY A 94 -13.27 23.85 -1.08
N ASN A 95 -14.46 23.81 -1.70
CA ASN A 95 -14.81 22.85 -2.75
C ASN A 95 -13.83 22.81 -3.95
N PRO A 96 -13.41 23.94 -4.55
CA PRO A 96 -12.44 23.90 -5.66
C PRO A 96 -11.09 23.31 -5.24
N SER A 97 -10.61 23.63 -4.04
CA SER A 97 -9.36 23.08 -3.51
C SER A 97 -9.47 21.57 -3.27
N MET A 98 -10.60 21.11 -2.75
CA MET A 98 -10.89 19.69 -2.58
C MET A 98 -10.99 18.94 -3.91
N ALA A 99 -11.68 19.52 -4.91
CA ALA A 99 -11.79 18.92 -6.23
C ALA A 99 -10.40 18.74 -6.87
N LEU A 100 -9.55 19.76 -6.76
CA LEU A 100 -8.16 19.68 -7.22
C LEU A 100 -7.37 18.63 -6.44
N LEU A 101 -7.48 18.59 -5.11
CA LEU A 101 -6.77 17.61 -4.28
C LEU A 101 -7.21 16.17 -4.60
N THR A 102 -8.50 15.93 -4.83
CA THR A 102 -9.00 14.62 -5.25
C THR A 102 -8.57 14.25 -6.67
N GLY A 103 -8.58 15.21 -7.60
CA GLY A 103 -8.14 14.98 -8.98
C GLY A 103 -6.65 14.68 -9.07
N VAL A 104 -5.81 15.47 -8.40
CA VAL A 104 -4.37 15.24 -8.29
C VAL A 104 -4.11 13.93 -7.53
N GLY A 105 -4.83 13.65 -6.45
CA GLY A 105 -4.73 12.40 -5.71
C GLY A 105 -5.03 11.18 -6.58
N ALA A 106 -6.09 11.23 -7.38
CA ALA A 106 -6.42 10.19 -8.36
C ALA A 106 -5.34 10.07 -9.44
N ALA A 107 -4.86 11.18 -10.00
CA ALA A 107 -3.80 11.18 -11.01
C ALA A 107 -2.48 10.60 -10.48
N VAL A 108 -2.09 10.95 -9.25
CA VAL A 108 -0.89 10.42 -8.58
C VAL A 108 -1.08 8.94 -8.24
N ALA A 109 -2.26 8.51 -7.79
CA ALA A 109 -2.54 7.10 -7.53
C ALA A 109 -2.47 6.26 -8.80
N ILE A 110 -3.12 6.70 -9.88
CA ILE A 110 -3.11 6.02 -11.18
C ILE A 110 -1.70 6.05 -11.78
N GLY A 111 -1.06 7.21 -11.84
CA GLY A 111 0.29 7.36 -12.37
C GLY A 111 1.34 6.59 -11.57
N GLY A 112 1.21 6.59 -10.24
CA GLY A 112 2.04 5.82 -9.33
C GLY A 112 1.84 4.31 -9.47
N ALA A 113 0.61 3.85 -9.68
CA ALA A 113 0.36 2.44 -10.01
C ALA A 113 0.94 2.07 -11.37
N VAL A 114 0.72 2.88 -12.41
CA VAL A 114 1.23 2.58 -13.76
C VAL A 114 2.76 2.57 -13.80
N SER A 115 3.39 3.64 -13.32
CA SER A 115 4.84 3.79 -13.37
C SER A 115 5.54 2.93 -12.31
N GLY A 116 5.01 2.91 -11.08
CA GLY A 116 5.63 2.23 -9.96
C GLY A 116 5.39 0.72 -9.93
N THR A 117 4.30 0.21 -10.51
CA THR A 117 4.02 -1.23 -10.52
C THR A 117 3.92 -1.81 -11.92
N LEU A 118 3.07 -1.28 -12.81
CA LEU A 118 2.82 -1.91 -14.12
C LEU A 118 4.08 -1.94 -15.00
N PHE A 119 4.81 -0.84 -15.13
CA PHE A 119 6.04 -0.83 -15.92
C PHE A 119 7.12 -1.74 -15.34
N GLY A 120 7.28 -1.77 -14.02
CA GLY A 120 8.20 -2.69 -13.35
C GLY A 120 7.82 -4.16 -13.61
N GLN A 121 6.54 -4.50 -13.56
CA GLN A 121 6.04 -5.85 -13.84
C GLN A 121 6.21 -6.25 -15.31
N ILE A 122 5.93 -5.33 -16.24
CA ILE A 122 6.12 -5.57 -17.69
C ILE A 122 7.62 -5.76 -17.99
N SER A 123 8.47 -4.87 -17.49
CA SER A 123 9.92 -4.95 -17.69
C SER A 123 10.51 -6.23 -17.07
N GLY A 124 10.09 -6.58 -15.85
CA GLY A 124 10.50 -7.83 -15.20
C GLY A 124 10.07 -9.05 -16.02
N THR A 125 8.85 -9.06 -16.56
CA THR A 125 8.38 -10.14 -17.43
C THR A 125 9.21 -10.24 -18.72
N ILE A 126 9.56 -9.11 -19.33
CA ILE A 126 10.40 -9.07 -20.55
C ILE A 126 11.82 -9.57 -20.23
N SER A 127 12.40 -9.20 -19.08
CA SER A 127 13.75 -9.62 -18.69
C SER A 127 13.91 -11.14 -18.53
N LEU A 128 12.81 -11.86 -18.26
CA LEU A 128 12.84 -13.33 -18.22
C LEU A 128 13.14 -13.94 -19.59
N PHE A 129 12.91 -13.21 -20.68
CA PHE A 129 13.21 -13.63 -22.04
C PHE A 129 14.54 -13.08 -22.58
N ASP A 130 15.23 -12.23 -21.81
CA ASP A 130 16.56 -11.77 -22.18
C ASP A 130 17.61 -12.84 -21.81
N LEU A 131 18.05 -13.58 -22.82
CA LEU A 131 19.02 -14.67 -22.70
C LEU A 131 20.47 -14.20 -22.92
N SER A 132 20.69 -12.91 -23.17
CA SER A 132 21.98 -12.39 -23.62
C SER A 132 23.07 -12.39 -22.52
N GLY A 133 22.69 -12.46 -21.24
CA GLY A 133 23.60 -12.40 -20.09
C GLY A 133 23.88 -13.72 -19.37
N LEU A 134 23.41 -14.87 -19.88
CA LEU A 134 23.50 -16.14 -19.16
C LEU A 134 24.76 -16.94 -19.49
N SER A 135 25.55 -17.23 -18.46
CA SER A 135 26.84 -17.95 -18.54
C SER A 135 26.73 -19.48 -18.57
N SER A 136 25.52 -20.05 -18.42
CA SER A 136 25.29 -21.50 -18.43
C SER A 136 24.02 -21.88 -19.19
N ALA A 137 24.09 -22.93 -20.02
CA ALA A 137 22.94 -23.46 -20.74
C ALA A 137 21.84 -23.97 -19.79
N GLY A 138 22.21 -24.44 -18.59
CA GLY A 138 21.26 -24.92 -17.57
C GLY A 138 20.42 -23.80 -16.97
N SER A 139 21.02 -22.63 -16.72
CA SER A 139 20.27 -21.46 -16.24
C SER A 139 19.34 -20.91 -17.33
N ALA A 140 19.73 -21.02 -18.61
CA ALA A 140 18.96 -20.50 -19.74
C ALA A 140 17.61 -21.22 -19.90
N ILE A 141 17.63 -22.54 -19.78
CA ILE A 141 16.43 -23.37 -19.85
C ILE A 141 15.50 -23.09 -18.67
N SER A 142 16.05 -22.95 -17.46
CA SER A 142 15.24 -22.67 -16.26
C SER A 142 14.54 -21.31 -16.32
N GLN A 143 15.22 -20.29 -16.84
CA GLN A 143 14.67 -18.94 -16.97
C GLN A 143 13.61 -18.87 -18.06
N LEU A 144 13.84 -19.50 -19.22
CA LEU A 144 12.85 -19.59 -20.28
C LEU A 144 11.60 -20.35 -19.84
N PHE A 145 11.76 -21.45 -19.10
CA PHE A 145 10.63 -22.18 -18.54
C PHE A 145 9.84 -21.30 -17.57
N GLY A 146 10.52 -20.59 -16.66
CA GLY A 146 9.89 -19.64 -15.75
C GLY A 146 9.13 -18.52 -16.48
N GLY A 147 9.74 -17.95 -17.53
CA GLY A 147 9.12 -16.94 -18.39
C GLY A 147 7.86 -17.44 -19.10
N ILE A 148 7.91 -18.64 -19.69
CA ILE A 148 6.74 -19.26 -20.36
C ILE A 148 5.62 -19.54 -19.37
N VAL A 149 5.93 -20.08 -18.19
CA VAL A 149 4.95 -20.35 -17.14
C VAL A 149 4.30 -19.05 -16.67
N LEU A 150 5.09 -18.00 -16.43
CA LEU A 150 4.57 -16.68 -16.01
C LEU A 150 3.71 -16.04 -17.11
N LEU A 151 4.17 -16.03 -18.36
CA LEU A 151 3.43 -15.49 -19.50
C LEU A 151 2.11 -16.25 -19.71
N THR A 152 2.14 -17.58 -19.66
CA THR A 152 0.93 -18.40 -19.79
C THR A 152 -0.03 -18.15 -18.62
N GLY A 153 0.48 -18.09 -17.39
CA GLY A 153 -0.30 -17.77 -16.20
C GLY A 153 -0.97 -16.40 -16.27
N THR A 154 -0.25 -15.38 -16.75
CA THR A 154 -0.81 -14.02 -16.91
C THR A 154 -1.88 -13.97 -18.00
N ILE A 155 -1.68 -14.60 -19.16
CA ILE A 155 -2.69 -14.69 -20.22
C ILE A 155 -3.94 -15.42 -19.73
N CYS A 156 -3.79 -16.57 -19.08
CA CYS A 156 -4.91 -17.33 -18.51
C CYS A 156 -5.68 -16.51 -17.46
N SER A 157 -4.97 -15.81 -16.57
CA SER A 157 -5.55 -14.94 -15.55
C SER A 157 -6.32 -13.77 -16.17
N LEU A 158 -5.75 -13.10 -17.19
CA LEU A 158 -6.44 -12.04 -17.93
C LEU A 158 -7.69 -12.57 -18.64
N ALA A 159 -7.61 -13.75 -19.26
CA ALA A 159 -8.75 -14.39 -19.91
C ALA A 159 -9.88 -14.67 -18.89
N TYR A 160 -9.53 -15.14 -17.69
CA TYR A 160 -10.50 -15.31 -16.60
C TYR A 160 -11.17 -13.99 -16.20
N PHE A 161 -10.44 -12.90 -16.02
CA PHE A 161 -11.04 -11.62 -15.60
C PHE A 161 -11.84 -10.95 -16.72
N HIS A 162 -11.33 -10.93 -17.94
CA HIS A 162 -12.00 -10.29 -19.07
C HIS A 162 -13.34 -10.96 -19.41
N PHE A 163 -13.41 -12.30 -19.34
CA PHE A 163 -14.58 -13.07 -19.78
C PHE A 163 -15.37 -13.72 -18.64
N GLY A 164 -14.73 -14.10 -17.54
CA GLY A 164 -15.37 -14.70 -16.36
C GLY A 164 -16.18 -13.70 -15.54
N ALA A 165 -15.76 -12.43 -15.47
CA ALA A 165 -16.53 -11.37 -14.81
C ALA A 165 -17.78 -10.93 -15.60
N ARG A 166 -17.80 -11.15 -16.92
CA ARG A 166 -18.89 -10.72 -17.82
C ARG A 166 -20.06 -11.70 -17.94
N LYS A 167 -19.99 -12.88 -17.33
CA LYS A 167 -21.02 -13.94 -17.46
C LYS A 167 -22.18 -13.83 -16.48
N LYS A 168 -22.44 -12.63 -15.94
CA LYS A 168 -23.52 -12.35 -14.97
C LYS A 168 -24.49 -11.32 -15.55
N GLY A 169 -25.11 -11.66 -16.67
CA GLY A 169 -26.07 -10.78 -17.34
C GLY A 169 -26.64 -11.34 -18.63
N GLY A 170 -27.48 -12.37 -18.53
CA GLY A 170 -28.73 -12.48 -19.31
C GLY A 170 -28.74 -12.50 -20.84
N GLU A 171 -27.64 -12.50 -21.58
CA GLU A 171 -27.70 -12.51 -23.05
C GLU A 171 -26.79 -13.58 -23.66
N ASN A 172 -27.44 -14.59 -24.22
CA ASN A 172 -26.85 -15.62 -25.06
C ASN A 172 -26.40 -14.99 -26.40
N THR A 173 -25.27 -14.29 -26.41
CA THR A 173 -24.70 -13.77 -27.67
C THR A 173 -23.33 -14.38 -27.90
N GLY A 174 -23.31 -15.37 -28.80
CA GLY A 174 -22.12 -15.97 -29.39
C GLY A 174 -21.54 -17.13 -28.57
N ALA A 175 -21.56 -18.32 -29.15
CA ALA A 175 -20.80 -19.46 -28.65
C ALA A 175 -19.34 -19.04 -28.44
N GLN A 176 -18.95 -18.87 -27.17
CA GLN A 176 -17.57 -18.52 -26.84
C GLN A 176 -16.67 -19.65 -27.35
N PRO A 177 -15.55 -19.35 -28.03
CA PRO A 177 -14.60 -20.37 -28.47
C PRO A 177 -14.23 -21.26 -27.28
N ALA A 178 -14.29 -22.58 -27.45
CA ALA A 178 -13.99 -23.55 -26.39
C ALA A 178 -12.60 -23.30 -25.75
N ILE A 179 -11.67 -22.79 -26.56
CA ILE A 179 -10.32 -22.38 -26.16
C ILE A 179 -10.35 -21.31 -25.07
N ILE A 180 -11.22 -20.29 -25.17
CA ILE A 180 -11.30 -19.18 -24.20
C ILE A 180 -11.88 -19.65 -22.85
N GLN A 181 -12.84 -20.57 -22.87
CA GLN A 181 -13.41 -21.13 -21.63
C GLN A 181 -12.39 -21.99 -20.88
N LEU A 182 -11.57 -22.75 -21.61
CA LEU A 182 -10.48 -23.54 -21.04
C LEU A 182 -9.38 -22.65 -20.44
N LEU A 183 -8.95 -21.62 -21.17
CA LEU A 183 -8.00 -20.61 -20.70
C LEU A 183 -8.49 -19.91 -19.41
N ALA A 184 -9.76 -19.49 -19.38
CA ALA A 184 -10.37 -18.89 -18.20
C ALA A 184 -10.48 -19.87 -17.02
N GLY A 185 -10.77 -21.15 -17.28
CA GLY A 185 -10.77 -22.21 -16.26
C GLY A 185 -9.40 -22.39 -15.61
N ILE A 186 -8.34 -22.44 -16.41
CA ILE A 186 -6.95 -22.50 -15.92
C ILE A 186 -6.59 -21.22 -15.15
N GLY A 187 -6.99 -20.06 -15.67
CA GLY A 187 -6.77 -18.77 -15.01
C GLY A 187 -7.39 -18.71 -13.61
N LYS A 188 -8.59 -19.26 -13.43
CA LYS A 188 -9.25 -19.36 -12.12
C LYS A 188 -8.41 -20.16 -11.12
N VAL A 189 -7.85 -21.30 -11.55
CA VAL A 189 -6.98 -22.13 -10.70
C VAL A 189 -5.71 -21.36 -10.33
N PHE A 190 -5.09 -20.69 -11.30
CA PHE A 190 -3.89 -19.88 -11.05
C PHE A 190 -4.15 -18.78 -10.02
N ILE A 191 -5.26 -18.05 -10.16
CA ILE A 191 -5.69 -17.01 -9.19
C ILE A 191 -5.96 -17.61 -7.81
N ALA A 192 -6.62 -18.77 -7.74
CA ALA A 192 -6.89 -19.43 -6.46
C ALA A 192 -5.59 -19.81 -5.74
N ILE A 193 -4.60 -20.33 -6.48
CA ILE A 193 -3.28 -20.68 -5.94
C ILE A 193 -2.54 -19.43 -5.46
N THR A 194 -2.50 -18.36 -6.28
CA THR A 194 -1.78 -17.13 -5.90
C THR A 194 -2.42 -16.43 -4.70
N LEU A 195 -3.75 -16.31 -4.66
CA LEU A 195 -4.46 -15.77 -3.49
C LEU A 195 -4.26 -16.65 -2.26
N GLY A 196 -4.27 -17.98 -2.42
CA GLY A 196 -3.98 -18.92 -1.34
C GLY A 196 -2.56 -18.74 -0.77
N ALA A 197 -1.56 -18.59 -1.64
CA ALA A 197 -0.18 -18.32 -1.25
C ALA A 197 -0.03 -16.96 -0.54
N LEU A 198 -0.68 -15.91 -1.05
CA LEU A 198 -0.68 -14.59 -0.41
C LEU A 198 -1.33 -14.63 0.97
N PHE A 199 -2.48 -15.30 1.10
CA PHE A 199 -3.16 -15.46 2.38
C PHE A 199 -2.31 -16.26 3.38
N ALA A 200 -1.71 -17.37 2.95
CA ALA A 200 -0.77 -18.13 3.77
C ALA A 200 0.44 -17.30 4.19
N GLY A 201 0.98 -16.46 3.30
CA GLY A 201 2.07 -15.53 3.60
C GLY A 201 1.68 -14.50 4.65
N VAL A 202 0.49 -13.91 4.54
CA VAL A 202 -0.03 -12.96 5.54
C VAL A 202 -0.24 -13.65 6.90
N LEU A 203 -0.79 -14.86 6.92
CA LEU A 203 -0.94 -15.64 8.15
C LEU A 203 0.40 -16.02 8.77
N ALA A 204 1.38 -16.42 7.96
CA ALA A 204 2.72 -16.74 8.45
C ALA A 204 3.41 -15.50 9.03
N ALA A 205 3.29 -14.34 8.37
CA ALA A 205 3.82 -13.08 8.86
C ALA A 205 3.14 -12.62 10.16
N SER A 206 1.81 -12.76 10.27
CA SER A 206 1.09 -12.39 11.49
C SER A 206 1.40 -13.34 12.65
N LEU A 207 1.53 -14.65 12.39
CA LEU A 207 1.96 -15.63 13.39
C LEU A 207 3.40 -15.36 13.84
N ALA A 208 4.33 -15.08 12.91
CA ALA A 208 5.71 -14.74 13.24
C ALA A 208 5.78 -13.48 14.10
N ALA A 209 5.02 -12.44 13.75
CA ALA A 209 4.91 -11.22 14.56
C ALA A 209 4.33 -11.51 15.95
N LEU A 210 3.31 -12.39 16.07
CA LEU A 210 2.76 -12.79 17.37
C LEU A 210 3.79 -13.54 18.22
N ILE A 211 4.53 -14.49 17.62
CA ILE A 211 5.59 -15.24 18.30
C ILE A 211 6.68 -14.28 18.80
N GLU A 212 7.12 -13.32 17.99
CA GLU A 212 8.09 -12.31 18.39
C GLU A 212 7.61 -11.48 19.58
N ARG A 213 6.33 -11.08 19.59
CA ARG A 213 5.75 -10.34 20.73
C ARG A 213 5.64 -11.19 21.98
N LEU A 214 5.31 -12.48 21.87
CA LEU A 214 5.27 -13.40 23.00
C LEU A 214 6.67 -13.68 23.57
N ASP A 215 7.66 -13.92 22.70
CA ASP A 215 9.05 -14.10 23.12
C ASP A 215 9.60 -12.86 23.81
N PHE A 216 9.31 -11.67 23.27
CA PHE A 216 9.61 -10.40 23.93
C PHE A 216 9.00 -10.31 25.34
N LEU A 217 7.70 -10.63 25.52
CA LEU A 217 7.06 -10.62 26.83
C LEU A 217 7.72 -11.61 27.80
N ILE A 218 8.03 -12.82 27.33
CA ILE A 218 8.69 -13.85 28.14
C ILE A 218 10.09 -13.41 28.58
N ASN A 219 10.87 -12.84 27.67
CA ASN A 219 12.22 -12.37 27.96
C ASN A 219 12.25 -11.17 28.91
N VAL A 220 11.19 -10.34 28.93
CA VAL A 220 11.03 -9.28 29.93
C VAL A 220 10.62 -9.84 31.29
N ILE A 221 9.75 -10.86 31.35
CA ILE A 221 9.23 -11.42 32.60
C ILE A 221 10.24 -12.33 33.31
N LYS A 222 10.95 -13.20 32.59
CA LYS A 222 11.93 -14.15 33.15
C LYS A 222 12.90 -13.51 34.17
N PRO A 223 13.61 -12.41 33.86
CA PRO A 223 14.53 -11.78 34.79
C PRO A 223 13.86 -11.03 35.95
N MET A 224 12.53 -10.83 35.92
CA MET A 224 11.79 -10.24 37.05
C MET A 224 11.32 -11.27 38.07
N ILE A 225 11.30 -12.55 37.69
CA ILE A 225 10.86 -13.66 38.55
C ILE A 225 12.06 -14.42 39.16
N SER A 226 13.22 -14.42 38.50
CA SER A 226 14.49 -15.02 39.00
C SER A 226 15.32 -14.03 39.80
#